data_AF-A0A2V7YFC8-F1
#
_entry.id   AF-A0A2V7YFC8-F1
#
_cell.length_a   1.000
_cell.length_b   1.000
_cell.length_c   1.000
_cell.angle_alpha   90.00
_cell.angle_beta   90.00
_cell.angle_gamma   90.00
#
_symmetry.space_group_name_H-M   'P 1'
#
loop_
_entity.id
_entity.type
_entity.pdbx_description
1 polymer ?
#
loop_
_entity_poly.entity_id
_entity_poly.type
_entity_poly.pdbx_seq_one_letter_code
_entity_poly.pdbx_strand_id
1 'polypeptide(L)'
;MRFTLKVQRDARALVILIRPARPMLDVLIAEGFVVCPCDVDDFDEALRYAQTHVALPTFLVGGDFAVTVAEKVPNLRGVVAWSATDAVIGAASRLDVPLLLIGGSAAIASAARDASRLIIESDHEREMLLAASVTAR
;
A
#
# COMPACT_ATOMS: atom_id res chain seq x y z
N MET A 1 10.15 -3.68 18.18
CA MET A 1 10.66 -2.40 17.60
C MET A 1 9.99 -1.24 18.37
N ARG A 2 10.63 -0.09 18.62
CA ARG A 2 9.94 1.08 19.24
C ARG A 2 9.47 2.02 18.12
N PHE A 3 8.19 1.98 17.79
CA PHE A 3 7.57 2.94 16.87
C PHE A 3 7.74 4.35 17.45
N THR A 4 8.52 5.20 16.79
CA THR A 4 8.64 6.61 17.15
C THR A 4 7.96 7.42 16.05
N LEU A 5 6.63 7.53 16.15
CA LEU A 5 5.85 8.34 15.22
C LEU A 5 5.95 9.82 15.62
N LYS A 6 6.61 10.62 14.79
CA LYS A 6 6.56 12.09 14.95
C LYS A 6 5.24 12.60 14.38
N VAL A 7 4.29 12.88 15.26
CA VAL A 7 3.01 13.50 14.88
C VAL A 7 3.27 14.94 14.46
N GLN A 8 2.99 15.26 13.19
CA GLN A 8 3.02 16.62 12.69
C GLN A 8 1.66 17.28 12.97
N ARG A 9 1.65 18.52 13.49
CA ARG A 9 0.41 19.23 13.89
C ARG A 9 -0.56 19.46 12.73
N ASP A 10 -0.08 19.44 11.49
CA ASP A 10 -0.86 19.69 10.27
C ASP A 10 -0.87 18.49 9.31
N ALA A 11 -0.70 17.28 9.85
CA ALA A 11 -0.65 16.09 9.01
C ALA A 11 -1.97 15.87 8.26
N ARG A 12 -1.87 15.56 6.96
CA ARG A 12 -3.02 15.33 6.09
C ARG A 12 -3.78 14.05 6.45
N ALA A 13 -3.05 13.00 6.78
CA ALA A 13 -3.58 11.69 7.12
C ALA A 13 -2.50 10.81 7.76
N LEU A 14 -2.92 9.73 8.41
CA LEU A 14 -2.04 8.66 8.87
C LEU A 14 -1.97 7.53 7.83
N VAL A 15 -0.76 7.20 7.41
CA VAL A 15 -0.44 6.11 6.48
C VAL A 15 0.26 5.00 7.25
N ILE A 16 -0.21 3.76 7.11
CA ILE A 16 0.61 2.58 7.47
C ILE A 16 1.34 2.15 6.20
N LEU A 17 2.68 2.20 6.24
CA LEU A 17 3.57 1.84 5.15
C LEU A 17 4.21 0.48 5.44
N ILE A 18 3.80 -0.54 4.70
CA ILE A 18 4.16 -1.93 4.92
C ILE A 18 5.34 -2.32 4.03
N ARG A 19 6.39 -2.91 4.61
CA ARG A 19 7.69 -3.17 3.97
C ARG A 19 8.26 -1.88 3.36
N PRO A 20 8.57 -0.88 4.21
CA PRO A 20 8.91 0.47 3.75
C PRO A 20 10.16 0.47 2.88
N ALA A 21 10.03 1.02 1.67
CA ALA A 21 11.18 1.48 0.89
C ALA A 21 11.51 2.92 1.32
N ARG A 22 12.78 3.21 1.64
CA ARG A 22 13.21 4.55 2.09
C ARG A 22 12.70 5.70 1.19
N PRO A 23 12.79 5.62 -0.15
CA PRO A 23 12.32 6.71 -1.01
C PRO A 23 10.83 7.02 -0.83
N MET A 24 9.99 6.00 -0.61
CA MET A 24 8.55 6.19 -0.42
C MET A 24 8.24 6.86 0.92
N LEU A 25 8.95 6.43 1.98
CA LEU A 25 8.81 7.02 3.31
C LEU A 25 9.12 8.52 3.29
N ASP A 26 10.23 8.89 2.64
CA ASP A 26 10.68 10.28 2.56
C ASP A 26 9.67 11.15 1.77
N VAL A 27 9.15 10.65 0.65
CA VAL A 27 8.13 11.34 -0.15
C VAL A 27 6.84 11.56 0.64
N LEU A 28 6.33 10.53 1.31
CA LEU A 28 5.11 10.65 2.11
C LEU A 28 5.26 11.65 3.26
N ILE A 29 6.41 11.65 3.93
CA ILE A 29 6.69 12.63 5.00
C ILE A 29 6.80 14.05 4.43
N ALA A 30 7.49 14.22 3.29
CA ALA A 30 7.62 15.52 2.63
C ALA A 30 6.27 16.08 2.17
N GLU A 31 5.34 15.19 1.77
CA GLU A 31 3.97 15.53 1.40
C GLU A 31 3.02 15.76 2.61
N GLY A 32 3.56 15.73 3.83
CA GLY A 32 2.82 16.05 5.05
C GLY A 32 1.95 14.91 5.58
N PHE A 33 2.28 13.66 5.28
CA PHE A 33 1.64 12.50 5.90
C PHE A 33 2.36 12.10 7.20
N VAL A 34 1.60 11.67 8.20
CA VAL A 34 2.19 10.84 9.28
C VAL A 34 2.33 9.44 8.72
N VAL A 35 3.54 8.87 8.81
CA VAL A 35 3.81 7.53 8.28
C VAL A 35 4.22 6.60 9.41
N CYS A 36 3.49 5.50 9.57
CA CYS A 36 3.82 4.36 10.42
C CYS A 36 4.45 3.26 9.57
N PRO A 37 5.79 3.22 9.47
CA PRO A 37 6.47 2.12 8.80
C PRO A 37 6.39 0.85 9.65
N CYS A 38 6.06 -0.28 9.02
CA CYS A 38 6.13 -1.59 9.66
C CYS A 38 6.48 -2.68 8.64
N ASP A 39 7.02 -3.79 9.13
CA ASP A 39 7.07 -5.03 8.35
C ASP A 39 5.74 -5.79 8.47
N VAL A 40 5.61 -6.86 7.68
CA VAL A 40 4.41 -7.72 7.65
C VAL A 40 4.13 -8.32 9.02
N ASP A 41 5.18 -8.81 9.68
CA ASP A 41 5.08 -9.49 10.97
C ASP A 41 4.68 -8.55 12.12
N ASP A 42 4.94 -7.25 11.96
CA ASP A 42 4.68 -6.22 12.97
C ASP A 42 3.35 -5.48 12.74
N PHE A 43 2.58 -5.84 11.70
CA PHE A 43 1.42 -5.06 11.27
C PHE A 43 0.36 -4.90 12.37
N ASP A 44 -0.02 -5.97 13.07
CA ASP A 44 -1.07 -5.90 14.10
C ASP A 44 -0.60 -5.03 15.28
N GLU A 45 0.69 -5.03 15.61
CA GLU A 45 1.25 -4.13 16.63
C GLU A 45 1.24 -2.67 16.16
N ALA A 46 1.66 -2.42 14.92
CA ALA A 46 1.68 -1.09 14.31
C ALA A 46 0.28 -0.49 14.20
N LEU A 47 -0.71 -1.28 13.79
CA LEU A 47 -2.12 -0.89 13.71
C LEU A 47 -2.65 -0.52 15.11
N ARG A 48 -2.42 -1.38 16.10
CA ARG A 48 -2.84 -1.13 17.47
C ARG A 48 -2.18 0.13 18.03
N TYR A 49 -0.88 0.31 17.80
CA TYR A 49 -0.14 1.50 18.25
C TYR A 49 -0.70 2.77 17.62
N ALA A 50 -0.93 2.78 16.30
CA ALA A 50 -1.54 3.88 15.57
C ALA A 50 -2.90 4.27 16.17
N GLN A 51 -3.80 3.30 16.34
CA GLN A 51 -5.16 3.52 16.85
C GLN A 51 -5.18 4.07 18.28
N THR A 52 -4.20 3.69 19.11
CA THR A 52 -4.20 4.02 20.54
C THR A 52 -3.42 5.29 20.86
N HIS A 53 -2.40 5.63 20.08
CA HIS A 53 -1.46 6.71 20.41
C HIS A 53 -1.39 7.83 19.38
N VAL A 54 -1.94 7.64 18.17
CA VAL A 54 -1.79 8.60 17.07
C VAL A 54 -3.13 9.01 16.47
N ALA A 55 -3.73 8.15 15.66
CA ALA A 55 -4.99 8.37 14.95
C ALA A 55 -5.45 7.06 14.30
N LEU A 56 -6.69 7.01 13.83
CA LEU A 56 -7.13 5.91 12.97
C LEU A 56 -6.38 5.97 11.62
N PRO A 57 -5.74 4.89 11.17
CA PRO A 57 -5.08 4.87 9.88
C PRO A 57 -6.06 5.17 8.75
N THR A 58 -5.65 6.04 7.83
CA THR A 58 -6.48 6.50 6.72
C THR A 58 -6.11 5.79 5.43
N PHE A 59 -4.83 5.45 5.25
CA PHE A 59 -4.33 4.75 4.06
C PHE A 59 -3.42 3.59 4.44
N LEU A 60 -3.47 2.55 3.61
CA LEU A 60 -2.50 1.48 3.58
C LEU A 60 -1.68 1.57 2.30
N VAL A 61 -0.36 1.47 2.44
CA VAL A 61 0.58 1.43 1.31
C VAL A 61 1.47 0.21 1.46
N GLY A 62 1.56 -0.63 0.44
CA GLY A 62 2.38 -1.83 0.46
C GLY A 62 2.30 -2.63 -0.84
N GLY A 63 2.37 -3.95 -0.76
CA GLY A 63 2.07 -4.86 -1.88
C GLY A 63 0.82 -5.69 -1.57
N ASP A 64 0.84 -6.98 -1.93
CA ASP A 64 -0.24 -7.95 -1.65
C ASP A 64 -0.80 -7.86 -0.23
N PHE A 65 0.09 -7.81 0.76
CA PHE A 65 -0.33 -7.79 2.16
C PHE A 65 -1.21 -6.58 2.51
N ALA A 66 -0.96 -5.40 1.94
CA ALA A 66 -1.80 -4.22 2.18
C ALA A 66 -3.24 -4.43 1.72
N VAL A 67 -3.44 -5.16 0.61
CA VAL A 67 -4.77 -5.55 0.12
C VAL A 67 -5.39 -6.58 1.05
N THR A 68 -4.62 -7.58 1.49
CA THR A 68 -5.11 -8.66 2.36
C THR A 68 -5.58 -8.16 3.73
N VAL A 69 -4.90 -7.17 4.31
CA VAL A 69 -5.20 -6.70 5.68
C VAL A 69 -6.11 -5.47 5.74
N ALA A 70 -6.50 -4.91 4.61
CA ALA A 70 -7.28 -3.68 4.55
C ALA A 70 -8.61 -3.74 5.34
N GLU A 71 -9.29 -4.88 5.31
CA GLU A 71 -10.53 -5.11 6.08
C GLU A 71 -10.32 -4.98 7.60
N LYS A 72 -9.09 -5.19 8.09
CA LYS A 72 -8.76 -5.05 9.52
C LYS A 72 -8.61 -3.59 9.95
N VAL A 73 -8.51 -2.64 9.01
CA VAL A 73 -8.20 -1.24 9.30
C VAL A 73 -9.48 -0.40 9.28
N PRO A 74 -9.99 0.02 10.46
CA PRO A 74 -11.16 0.89 10.52
C PRO A 74 -10.84 2.28 9.96
N ASN A 75 -11.83 2.94 9.36
CA ASN A 75 -11.73 4.29 8.78
C ASN A 75 -10.74 4.40 7.60
N LEU A 76 -10.43 3.28 6.94
CA LEU A 76 -9.65 3.28 5.73
C LEU A 76 -10.35 4.06 4.61
N ARG A 77 -9.60 4.89 3.88
CA ARG A 77 -10.07 5.69 2.75
C ARG A 77 -9.44 5.30 1.43
N GLY A 78 -8.40 4.46 1.46
CA GLY A 78 -7.83 3.88 0.26
C GLY A 78 -6.67 2.94 0.55
N VAL A 79 -6.38 2.10 -0.43
CA VAL A 79 -5.25 1.18 -0.45
C VAL A 79 -4.41 1.45 -1.68
N VAL A 80 -3.08 1.50 -1.50
CA VAL A 80 -2.11 1.55 -2.59
C VAL A 80 -1.27 0.28 -2.54
N ALA A 81 -1.28 -0.51 -3.62
CA ALA A 81 -0.52 -1.74 -3.71
C ALA A 81 0.43 -1.75 -4.93
N TRP A 82 1.72 -1.92 -4.67
CA TRP A 82 2.78 -2.08 -5.66
C TRP A 82 3.02 -3.56 -5.98
N SER A 83 3.13 -3.87 -7.27
CA SER A 83 3.45 -5.19 -7.80
C SER A 83 2.59 -6.29 -7.17
N ALA A 84 1.30 -6.00 -6.95
CA ALA A 84 0.37 -6.95 -6.38
C ALA A 84 0.06 -8.07 -7.39
N THR A 85 -0.03 -9.30 -6.89
CA THR A 85 -0.19 -10.53 -7.66
C THR A 85 -1.63 -11.04 -7.63
N ASP A 86 -1.97 -11.97 -8.54
CA ASP A 86 -3.32 -12.54 -8.61
C ASP A 86 -3.75 -13.27 -7.32
N ALA A 87 -2.82 -13.58 -6.42
CA ALA A 87 -3.09 -14.19 -5.12
C ALA A 87 -4.05 -13.34 -4.25
N VAL A 88 -4.10 -12.02 -4.47
CA VAL A 88 -4.95 -11.11 -3.68
C VAL A 88 -6.27 -10.74 -4.34
N ILE A 89 -6.61 -11.30 -5.50
CA ILE A 89 -7.90 -11.06 -6.19
C ILE A 89 -9.09 -11.26 -5.24
N GLY A 90 -9.07 -12.35 -4.46
CA GLY A 90 -10.12 -12.65 -3.48
C GLY A 90 -10.26 -11.55 -2.42
N ALA A 91 -9.14 -11.05 -1.88
CA ALA A 91 -9.15 -9.95 -0.91
C ALA A 91 -9.58 -8.63 -1.55
N ALA A 92 -9.06 -8.31 -2.74
CA ALA A 92 -9.44 -7.13 -3.50
C ALA A 92 -10.96 -7.09 -3.77
N SER A 93 -11.57 -8.24 -4.07
CA SER A 93 -13.02 -8.36 -4.32
C SER A 93 -13.93 -7.93 -3.16
N ARG A 94 -13.39 -7.85 -1.95
CA ARG A 94 -14.12 -7.49 -0.74
C ARG A 94 -13.79 -6.07 -0.25
N LEU A 95 -12.95 -5.34 -0.99
CA LEU A 95 -12.64 -3.95 -0.65
C LEU A 95 -13.79 -3.02 -1.01
N ASP A 96 -14.20 -2.24 -0.01
CA ASP A 96 -15.20 -1.16 -0.13
C ASP A 96 -14.56 0.22 -0.29
N VAL A 97 -13.22 0.30 -0.36
CA VAL A 97 -12.46 1.54 -0.47
C VAL A 97 -11.68 1.59 -1.79
N PRO A 98 -11.37 2.78 -2.33
CA PRO A 98 -10.54 2.93 -3.51
C PRO A 98 -9.22 2.14 -3.44
N LEU A 99 -8.87 1.50 -4.55
CA LEU A 99 -7.65 0.70 -4.71
C LEU A 99 -6.84 1.27 -5.88
N LEU A 100 -5.61 1.70 -5.58
CA LEU A 100 -4.60 2.07 -6.57
C LEU A 100 -3.61 0.93 -6.71
N LEU A 101 -3.47 0.39 -7.93
CA LEU A 101 -2.51 -0.65 -8.26
C LEU A 101 -1.39 -0.06 -9.11
N ILE A 102 -0.13 -0.29 -8.72
CA ILE A 102 1.04 0.22 -9.42
C ILE A 102 1.93 -0.96 -9.84
N GLY A 103 2.03 -1.20 -11.15
CA GLY A 103 2.75 -2.36 -11.69
C GLY A 103 2.17 -3.72 -11.27
N GLY A 104 0.89 -3.76 -10.87
CA GLY A 104 0.18 -4.96 -10.43
C GLY A 104 -0.71 -5.55 -11.53
N SER A 105 -1.25 -6.75 -11.29
CA SER A 105 -2.11 -7.43 -12.27
C SER A 105 -3.45 -6.69 -12.50
N ALA A 106 -3.81 -6.50 -13.77
CA ALA A 106 -5.10 -5.94 -14.17
C ALA A 106 -6.29 -6.81 -13.73
N ALA A 107 -6.08 -8.11 -13.50
CA ALA A 107 -7.13 -9.00 -12.99
C ALA A 107 -7.60 -8.58 -11.59
N ILE A 108 -6.68 -8.14 -10.73
CA ILE A 108 -6.99 -7.61 -9.39
C ILE A 108 -7.87 -6.37 -9.52
N ALA A 109 -7.57 -5.50 -10.48
CA ALA A 109 -8.35 -4.31 -10.76
C ALA A 109 -9.76 -4.63 -11.23
N SER A 110 -10.02 -5.78 -11.84
CA SER A 110 -11.38 -6.17 -12.23
C SER A 110 -12.19 -6.77 -11.08
N ALA A 111 -11.52 -7.25 -10.02
CA ALA A 111 -12.13 -8.09 -8.99
C ALA A 111 -12.85 -7.33 -7.87
N ALA A 112 -12.39 -6.13 -7.50
CA ALA A 112 -13.02 -5.30 -6.46
C ALA A 112 -14.52 -5.04 -6.77
N ARG A 113 -15.35 -4.86 -5.75
CA ARG A 113 -16.79 -4.66 -5.92
C ARG A 113 -17.17 -3.19 -6.08
N ASP A 114 -16.69 -2.30 -5.22
CA ASP A 114 -17.14 -0.89 -5.18
C ASP A 114 -16.01 0.16 -5.12
N ALA A 115 -14.75 -0.26 -5.32
CA ALA A 115 -13.62 0.65 -5.37
C ALA A 115 -13.55 1.42 -6.71
N SER A 116 -13.49 2.76 -6.67
CA SER A 116 -12.92 3.55 -7.76
C SER A 116 -11.46 3.14 -7.95
N ARG A 117 -11.09 2.75 -9.17
CA ARG A 117 -9.81 2.10 -9.45
C ARG A 117 -9.01 2.88 -10.47
N LEU A 118 -7.72 3.02 -10.17
CA LEU A 118 -6.71 3.48 -11.11
C LEU A 118 -5.61 2.42 -11.14
N ILE A 119 -5.29 1.95 -12.34
CA ILE A 119 -4.14 1.09 -12.58
C ILE A 119 -3.07 1.99 -13.19
N ILE A 120 -1.90 2.04 -12.57
CA ILE A 120 -0.71 2.64 -13.16
C ILE A 120 0.15 1.47 -13.62
N GLU A 121 0.08 1.16 -14.90
CA GLU A 121 1.00 0.20 -15.52
C GLU A 121 2.38 0.85 -15.61
N SER A 122 3.40 0.13 -15.15
CA SER A 122 4.79 0.51 -15.41
C SER A 122 5.29 -0.40 -16.53
N ASP A 123 5.50 0.16 -17.71
CA ASP A 123 6.10 -0.54 -18.86
C ASP A 123 7.54 -1.02 -18.59
N HIS A 124 8.13 -0.64 -17.45
CA HIS A 124 9.53 -0.91 -17.14
C HIS A 124 9.87 -2.41 -17.03
N GLU A 125 8.96 -3.24 -16.50
CA GLU A 125 9.18 -4.70 -16.47
C GLU A 125 9.08 -5.33 -17.87
N ARG A 126 8.21 -4.78 -18.73
CA ARG A 126 8.06 -5.23 -20.12
C ARG A 126 9.29 -4.88 -20.94
N GLU A 127 9.84 -3.69 -20.75
CA GLU A 127 11.09 -3.25 -21.40
C GLU A 127 12.31 -4.05 -20.92
N MET A 128 12.42 -4.37 -19.63
CA MET A 128 13.52 -5.19 -19.10
C MET A 128 13.45 -6.65 -19.58
N LEU A 129 12.26 -7.26 -19.64
CA LEU A 129 12.09 -8.61 -20.18
C LEU A 129 12.39 -8.67 -21.68
N LEU A 130 12.01 -7.62 -22.44
CA LEU A 130 12.38 -7.50 -23.85
C LEU A 130 13.90 -7.32 -24.01
N ALA A 131 14.54 -6.44 -23.23
CA ALA A 131 15.98 -6.23 -23.27
C ALA A 131 16.77 -7.50 -22.94
N ALA A 132 16.36 -8.24 -21.90
CA ALA A 132 16.98 -9.52 -21.52
C ALA A 132 16.87 -10.58 -22.63
N SER A 133 15.75 -10.61 -23.36
CA SER A 133 15.52 -11.53 -24.48
C SER A 133 16.35 -11.19 -25.74
N VAL A 134 16.74 -9.92 -25.90
CA VAL A 134 17.56 -9.44 -27.02
C VAL A 134 19.05 -9.68 -26.76
N THR A 135 19.51 -9.60 -25.52
CA THR A 135 20.91 -9.90 -25.13
C THR A 135 21.23 -11.40 -25.02
N ALA A 136 20.21 -12.27 -25.08
CA ALA A 136 20.37 -13.72 -25.05
C ALA A 136 20.45 -14.38 -26.45
N ARG A 137 20.66 -13.58 -27.51
CA ARG A 137 20.90 -14.04 -28.89
C ARG A 137 22.32 -13.78 -29.35
#